data_AF-A0A2W6BQ01-F1
#
_entry.id   AF-A0A2W6BQ01-F1
#
_cell.length_a   1.000
_cell.length_b   1.000
_cell.length_c   1.000
_cell.angle_alpha   90.00
_cell.angle_beta   90.00
_cell.angle_gamma   90.00
#
_symmetry.space_group_name_H-M   'P 1'
#
loop_
_entity.id
_entity.type
_entity.pdbx_description
1 polymer ?
#
loop_
_entity_poly.entity_id
_entity_poly.type
_entity_poly.pdbx_seq_one_letter_code
_entity_poly.pdbx_strand_id
1 'polypeptide(L)'
;MGRGARTMLAALAVLVTAAGAAGCGLGPGPGTGDVTMTVTRDFGAAKIGSITETKVPGSETVMRMLERSFRVQTRYGGGFVESIDGFAGDPSRHDWFYYVNGVQAPAGAASTAVDRGDRVWWDLHDWSATNSIPAVVGSFPEPFVHGIGGKRLPTTLQCAPGVAAACAGVSAALKAAGVPAPSQLLGTGSGSDSLGVLVGTWAQLRSVIAAGLIARGPAASGVYARFTGAAGGSLQLLDPDAHVVRTLGAGAGLIAATRDSVSEPTWLVTGTDAAGVTAAARVLSTAALHDHFALAVQGASELPVPESPVRGAR
;
A
#
# COMPACT_ATOMS: atom_id res chain seq x y z
N MET A 1 -4.66 76.17 -62.59
CA MET A 1 -3.28 75.70 -62.86
C MET A 1 -2.51 75.67 -61.54
N GLY A 2 -1.49 74.84 -61.27
CA GLY A 2 -0.99 73.68 -62.00
C GLY A 2 0.52 73.41 -61.74
N ARG A 3 0.88 72.19 -61.30
CA ARG A 3 2.25 71.68 -60.99
C ARG A 3 2.98 72.41 -59.83
N GLY A 4 3.77 71.76 -58.96
CA GLY A 4 4.02 70.32 -58.74
C GLY A 4 5.50 69.92 -58.77
N ALA A 5 6.18 69.93 -57.61
CA ALA A 5 7.47 69.30 -57.31
C ALA A 5 7.60 69.22 -55.75
N ARG A 6 7.76 68.05 -55.13
CA ARG A 6 9.03 67.31 -54.85
C ARG A 6 9.96 68.09 -53.89
N THR A 7 10.51 67.50 -52.81
CA THR A 7 10.61 66.06 -52.42
C THR A 7 10.34 65.89 -50.89
N MET A 8 10.86 64.98 -50.04
CA MET A 8 12.01 64.06 -50.11
C MET A 8 11.82 62.71 -49.35
N LEU A 9 12.27 62.56 -48.10
CA LEU A 9 12.32 61.32 -47.28
C LEU A 9 11.59 61.53 -45.93
N ALA A 10 11.25 60.53 -45.10
CA ALA A 10 11.56 59.10 -45.11
C ALA A 10 10.35 58.23 -44.69
N ALA A 11 10.27 56.99 -45.18
CA ALA A 11 9.32 56.00 -44.69
C ALA A 11 9.99 55.08 -43.64
N LEU A 12 9.63 55.24 -42.36
CA LEU A 12 10.18 54.41 -41.29
C LEU A 12 9.40 53.08 -41.19
N ALA A 13 9.86 52.06 -41.92
CA ALA A 13 9.29 50.73 -41.87
C ALA A 13 9.64 50.04 -40.54
N VAL A 14 8.76 50.19 -39.54
CA VAL A 14 8.86 49.43 -38.27
C VAL A 14 8.52 47.97 -38.56
N LEU A 15 9.55 47.15 -38.79
CA LEU A 15 9.39 45.70 -38.70
C LEU A 15 9.07 45.33 -37.25
N VAL A 16 7.80 45.10 -36.97
CA VAL A 16 7.38 44.33 -35.80
C VAL A 16 7.79 42.89 -36.06
N THR A 17 9.05 42.55 -35.75
CA THR A 17 9.48 41.16 -35.64
C THR A 17 8.79 40.55 -34.44
N ALA A 18 7.57 40.03 -34.68
CA ALA A 18 6.89 39.14 -33.78
C ALA A 18 7.75 37.86 -33.65
N ALA A 19 8.71 37.92 -32.73
CA ALA A 19 9.50 36.77 -32.34
C ALA A 19 8.52 35.74 -31.79
N GLY A 20 8.21 34.74 -32.61
CA GLY A 20 7.39 33.61 -32.20
C GLY A 20 8.13 32.89 -31.08
N ALA A 21 7.76 33.22 -29.84
CA ALA A 21 8.06 32.41 -28.68
C ALA A 21 7.36 31.07 -28.89
N ALA A 22 8.02 30.17 -29.62
CA ALA A 22 7.62 28.80 -29.77
C ALA A 22 7.43 28.27 -28.37
N GLY A 23 6.18 27.96 -28.02
CA GLY A 23 5.84 27.59 -26.66
C GLY A 23 6.66 26.37 -26.27
N CYS A 24 7.62 26.55 -25.36
CA CYS A 24 8.19 25.48 -24.55
C CYS A 24 7.04 24.95 -23.68
N GLY A 25 6.16 24.17 -24.31
CA GLY A 25 4.95 23.68 -23.68
C GLY A 25 5.35 22.91 -22.44
N LEU A 26 4.69 23.23 -21.33
CA LEU A 26 4.69 22.39 -20.13
C LEU A 26 3.88 21.13 -20.45
N GLY A 27 4.44 20.30 -21.33
CA GLY A 27 3.96 18.96 -21.58
C GLY A 27 4.11 18.10 -20.32
N PRO A 28 3.49 16.92 -20.29
CA PRO A 28 3.36 16.07 -19.10
C PRO A 28 4.67 15.60 -18.43
N GLY A 29 5.84 16.01 -18.90
CA GLY A 29 7.13 15.46 -18.49
C GLY A 29 7.41 14.10 -19.14
N PRO A 30 8.52 13.43 -18.78
CA PRO A 30 8.75 12.04 -19.14
C PRO A 30 7.67 11.14 -18.53
N GLY A 31 7.28 10.09 -19.26
CA GLY A 31 6.42 9.03 -18.72
C GLY A 31 7.15 8.03 -17.85
N THR A 32 6.38 7.19 -17.16
CA THR A 32 6.87 6.06 -16.37
C THR A 32 6.37 4.71 -16.95
N GLY A 33 6.41 3.62 -16.19
CA GLY A 33 5.92 2.32 -16.66
C GLY A 33 6.14 1.18 -15.67
N ASP A 34 5.68 0.00 -16.09
CA ASP A 34 5.63 -1.25 -15.31
C ASP A 34 4.75 -1.16 -14.05
N VAL A 35 3.73 -0.33 -14.11
CA VAL A 35 2.79 -0.06 -13.00
C VAL A 35 1.66 -1.06 -13.03
N THR A 36 1.28 -1.62 -11.88
CA THR A 36 0.11 -2.51 -11.76
C THR A 36 -1.00 -1.83 -10.96
N MET A 37 -2.24 -1.95 -11.42
CA MET A 37 -3.42 -1.59 -10.64
C MET A 37 -4.30 -2.82 -10.44
N THR A 38 -4.74 -3.07 -9.19
CA THR A 38 -5.75 -4.08 -8.84
C THR A 38 -6.97 -3.39 -8.25
N VAL A 39 -8.17 -3.89 -8.58
CA VAL A 39 -9.44 -3.47 -7.97
C VAL A 39 -10.12 -4.70 -7.36
N THR A 40 -10.43 -4.64 -6.06
CA THR A 40 -11.12 -5.70 -5.31
C THR A 40 -12.27 -5.15 -4.45
N ARG A 41 -12.98 -6.05 -3.78
CA ARG A 41 -13.88 -5.75 -2.65
C ARG A 41 -13.75 -6.83 -1.57
N ASP A 42 -14.37 -6.58 -0.42
CA ASP A 42 -14.39 -7.48 0.74
C ASP A 42 -12.97 -7.79 1.26
N PHE A 43 -12.15 -6.76 1.51
CA PHE A 43 -10.77 -6.87 2.01
C PHE A 43 -9.86 -7.71 1.10
N GLY A 44 -10.00 -7.51 -0.22
CA GLY A 44 -9.29 -8.28 -1.24
C GLY A 44 -9.91 -9.63 -1.61
N ALA A 45 -10.87 -10.15 -0.83
CA ALA A 45 -11.40 -11.51 -1.01
C ALA A 45 -12.16 -11.72 -2.33
N ALA A 46 -12.63 -10.65 -2.99
CA ALA A 46 -13.25 -10.74 -4.31
C ALA A 46 -12.66 -9.72 -5.30
N LYS A 47 -11.97 -10.23 -6.33
CA LYS A 47 -11.37 -9.42 -7.40
C LYS A 47 -12.43 -8.91 -8.38
N ILE A 48 -12.36 -7.61 -8.69
CA ILE A 48 -13.20 -6.94 -9.71
C ILE A 48 -12.41 -6.84 -11.03
N GLY A 49 -11.14 -6.43 -10.97
CA GLY A 49 -10.26 -6.41 -12.14
C GLY A 49 -8.81 -6.10 -11.80
N SER A 50 -7.95 -6.08 -12.83
CA SER A 50 -6.54 -5.67 -12.70
C SER A 50 -5.94 -5.37 -14.08
N ILE A 51 -4.97 -4.46 -14.11
CA ILE A 51 -4.20 -4.07 -15.30
C ILE A 51 -2.70 -3.92 -14.93
N THR A 52 -1.84 -4.07 -15.92
CA THR A 52 -0.42 -3.70 -15.83
C THR A 52 -0.03 -2.85 -17.03
N GLU A 53 0.34 -1.59 -16.78
CA GLU A 53 0.70 -0.60 -17.80
C GLU A 53 2.23 -0.50 -17.93
N THR A 54 2.76 -1.14 -18.98
CA THR A 54 4.21 -1.09 -19.31
C THR A 54 4.69 0.31 -19.72
N LYS A 55 3.76 1.20 -20.09
CA LYS A 55 4.04 2.62 -20.41
C LYS A 55 2.92 3.48 -19.84
N VAL A 56 3.28 4.37 -18.93
CA VAL A 56 2.37 5.32 -18.28
C VAL A 56 2.75 6.73 -18.74
N PRO A 57 1.80 7.54 -19.22
CA PRO A 57 2.02 8.96 -19.53
C PRO A 57 2.74 9.73 -18.42
N GLY A 58 3.44 10.81 -18.79
CA GLY A 58 3.95 11.75 -17.79
C GLY A 58 2.79 12.44 -17.06
N SER A 59 3.02 12.92 -15.84
CA SER A 59 2.00 13.56 -14.99
C SER A 59 0.73 12.72 -14.77
N GLU A 60 0.84 11.39 -14.87
CA GLU A 60 -0.28 10.52 -14.54
C GLU A 60 -0.55 10.53 -13.03
N THR A 61 -1.83 10.50 -12.67
CA THR A 61 -2.27 10.35 -11.28
C THR A 61 -3.11 9.09 -11.13
N VAL A 62 -3.18 8.58 -9.90
CA VAL A 62 -3.87 7.30 -9.60
C VAL A 62 -5.33 7.31 -10.08
N MET A 63 -6.03 8.46 -9.97
CA MET A 63 -7.38 8.62 -10.51
C MET A 63 -7.40 8.51 -12.03
N ARG A 64 -6.51 9.23 -12.74
CA ARG A 64 -6.49 9.22 -14.22
C ARG A 64 -6.16 7.85 -14.80
N MET A 65 -5.29 7.11 -14.13
CA MET A 65 -4.98 5.72 -14.48
C MET A 65 -6.20 4.81 -14.25
N LEU A 66 -6.94 5.00 -13.15
CA LEU A 66 -8.19 4.28 -12.89
C LEU A 66 -9.27 4.62 -13.94
N GLU A 67 -9.53 5.90 -14.20
CA GLU A 67 -10.52 6.40 -15.16
C GLU A 67 -10.27 5.96 -16.62
N ARG A 68 -9.01 5.72 -17.00
CA ARG A 68 -8.68 5.18 -18.34
C ARG A 68 -9.02 3.68 -18.47
N SER A 69 -9.07 2.96 -17.37
CA SER A 69 -9.06 1.48 -17.36
C SER A 69 -10.31 0.84 -16.78
N PHE A 70 -11.08 1.58 -15.98
CA PHE A 70 -12.31 1.15 -15.31
C PHE A 70 -13.39 2.24 -15.45
N ARG A 71 -14.67 1.86 -15.34
CA ARG A 71 -15.78 2.84 -15.32
C ARG A 71 -15.92 3.44 -13.94
N VAL A 72 -15.36 4.62 -13.74
CA VAL A 72 -15.40 5.34 -12.47
C VAL A 72 -16.62 6.28 -12.42
N GLN A 73 -17.28 6.36 -11.26
CA GLN A 73 -18.15 7.46 -10.91
C GLN A 73 -17.56 8.20 -9.70
N THR A 74 -17.67 9.53 -9.68
CA THR A 74 -17.04 10.37 -8.64
C THR A 74 -18.02 11.38 -8.04
N ARG A 75 -17.77 11.76 -6.78
CA ARG A 75 -18.50 12.82 -6.05
C ARG A 75 -17.57 13.98 -5.69
N TYR A 76 -18.17 15.01 -5.10
CA TYR A 76 -17.47 16.16 -4.50
C TYR A 76 -16.45 16.84 -5.43
N GLY A 77 -16.83 17.02 -6.70
CA GLY A 77 -15.99 17.67 -7.71
C GLY A 77 -14.90 16.78 -8.32
N GLY A 78 -14.98 15.46 -8.17
CA GLY A 78 -14.07 14.48 -8.78
C GLY A 78 -13.00 13.95 -7.84
N GLY A 79 -12.87 14.48 -6.61
CA GLY A 79 -11.83 14.06 -5.67
C GLY A 79 -12.09 12.72 -4.95
N PHE A 80 -13.30 12.17 -5.08
CA PHE A 80 -13.78 11.01 -4.31
C PHE A 80 -14.45 9.98 -5.24
N VAL A 81 -14.07 8.71 -5.14
CA VAL A 81 -14.63 7.61 -5.95
C VAL A 81 -15.92 7.10 -5.30
N GLU A 82 -17.03 7.18 -6.02
CA GLU A 82 -18.31 6.58 -5.61
C GLU A 82 -18.43 5.13 -6.09
N SER A 83 -18.04 4.84 -7.33
CA SER A 83 -18.11 3.48 -7.87
C SER A 83 -17.00 3.18 -8.88
N ILE A 84 -16.66 1.90 -8.98
CA ILE A 84 -15.75 1.35 -10.00
C ILE A 84 -16.45 0.14 -10.64
N ASP A 85 -16.61 0.17 -11.97
CA ASP A 85 -17.33 -0.85 -12.77
C ASP A 85 -18.72 -1.23 -12.25
N GLY A 86 -19.40 -0.29 -11.59
CA GLY A 86 -20.75 -0.46 -11.03
C GLY A 86 -20.79 -0.97 -9.60
N PHE A 87 -19.64 -1.29 -8.99
CA PHE A 87 -19.55 -1.54 -7.55
C PHE A 87 -19.46 -0.20 -6.81
N ALA A 88 -20.58 0.23 -6.21
CA ALA A 88 -20.68 1.50 -5.49
C ALA A 88 -20.36 1.34 -3.99
N GLY A 89 -19.79 2.38 -3.41
CA GLY A 89 -19.70 2.54 -1.95
C GLY A 89 -21.05 2.78 -1.30
N ASP A 90 -21.15 2.43 -0.02
CA ASP A 90 -22.25 2.77 0.88
C ASP A 90 -21.69 3.75 1.93
N PRO A 91 -21.98 5.07 1.83
CA PRO A 91 -21.48 6.08 2.77
C PRO A 91 -21.84 5.86 4.24
N SER A 92 -22.68 4.86 4.58
CA SER A 92 -22.95 4.45 5.95
C SER A 92 -22.07 3.30 6.47
N ARG A 93 -21.38 2.56 5.60
CA ARG A 93 -20.66 1.32 5.98
C ARG A 93 -19.46 0.92 5.12
N HIS A 94 -19.49 1.08 3.80
CA HIS A 94 -18.44 0.59 2.88
C HIS A 94 -17.92 1.70 1.97
N ASP A 95 -16.60 1.83 1.80
CA ASP A 95 -16.03 2.89 0.96
C ASP A 95 -14.81 2.43 0.15
N TRP A 96 -14.45 3.21 -0.87
CA TRP A 96 -13.32 2.97 -1.77
C TRP A 96 -12.01 3.52 -1.21
N PHE A 97 -11.23 2.64 -0.58
CA PHE A 97 -9.88 2.96 -0.15
C PHE A 97 -8.86 2.54 -1.21
N TYR A 98 -7.71 3.23 -1.24
CA TYR A 98 -6.61 2.84 -2.10
C TYR A 98 -5.25 2.91 -1.42
N TYR A 99 -4.38 2.02 -1.90
CA TYR A 99 -3.05 1.77 -1.40
C TYR A 99 -2.06 1.96 -2.54
N VAL A 100 -0.91 2.56 -2.25
CA VAL A 100 0.25 2.56 -3.16
C VAL A 100 1.37 1.82 -2.45
N ASN A 101 1.87 0.75 -3.07
CA ASN A 101 2.92 -0.11 -2.52
C ASN A 101 2.62 -0.57 -1.08
N GLY A 102 1.36 -0.91 -0.81
CA GLY A 102 0.91 -1.44 0.48
C GLY A 102 0.71 -0.39 1.59
N VAL A 103 0.72 0.90 1.27
CA VAL A 103 0.46 1.99 2.22
C VAL A 103 -0.82 2.71 1.84
N GLN A 104 -1.73 2.91 2.81
CA GLN A 104 -2.97 3.64 2.57
C GLN A 104 -2.63 5.09 2.21
N ALA A 105 -3.11 5.56 1.08
CA ALA A 105 -2.65 6.84 0.53
C ALA A 105 -3.15 8.03 1.37
N PRO A 106 -2.26 8.94 1.83
CA PRO A 106 -2.63 10.10 2.66
C PRO A 106 -3.22 11.28 1.84
N ALA A 107 -3.35 11.13 0.53
CA ALA A 107 -3.83 12.15 -0.40
C ALA A 107 -4.93 11.58 -1.32
N GLY A 108 -5.69 12.46 -1.99
CA GLY A 108 -6.69 12.03 -2.97
C GLY A 108 -6.05 11.48 -4.25
N ALA A 109 -6.66 10.44 -4.84
CA ALA A 109 -6.10 9.78 -6.03
C ALA A 109 -5.92 10.72 -7.25
N ALA A 110 -6.65 11.84 -7.29
CA ALA A 110 -6.51 12.87 -8.32
C ALA A 110 -5.21 13.70 -8.20
N SER A 111 -4.58 13.75 -7.02
CA SER A 111 -3.31 14.45 -6.77
C SER A 111 -2.11 13.54 -6.50
N THR A 112 -2.34 12.26 -6.23
CA THR A 112 -1.28 11.24 -6.09
C THR A 112 -0.73 10.88 -7.47
N ALA A 113 0.51 11.25 -7.74
CA ALA A 113 1.24 10.82 -8.93
C ALA A 113 1.49 9.30 -8.93
N VAL A 114 1.75 8.74 -10.11
CA VAL A 114 2.12 7.33 -10.29
C VAL A 114 3.62 7.25 -10.62
N ASP A 115 4.36 6.46 -9.84
CA ASP A 115 5.81 6.26 -10.00
C ASP A 115 6.16 4.93 -10.69
N ARG A 116 7.45 4.71 -10.99
CA ARG A 116 7.91 3.50 -11.72
C ARG A 116 7.78 2.25 -10.84
N GLY A 117 7.10 1.24 -11.37
CA GLY A 117 6.94 -0.06 -10.71
C GLY A 117 5.89 -0.07 -9.59
N ASP A 118 5.13 1.02 -9.43
CA ASP A 118 4.09 1.12 -8.42
C ASP A 118 3.03 0.00 -8.58
N ARG A 119 2.59 -0.51 -7.44
CA ARG A 119 1.38 -1.31 -7.30
C ARG A 119 0.33 -0.48 -6.58
N VAL A 120 -0.63 0.00 -7.35
CA VAL A 120 -1.86 0.59 -6.84
C VAL A 120 -2.85 -0.54 -6.54
N TRP A 121 -3.48 -0.50 -5.38
CA TRP A 121 -4.57 -1.41 -5.03
C TRP A 121 -5.76 -0.60 -4.53
N TRP A 122 -6.89 -0.68 -5.23
CA TRP A 122 -8.19 -0.20 -4.79
C TRP A 122 -8.99 -1.34 -4.19
N ASP A 123 -9.62 -1.12 -3.03
CA ASP A 123 -10.49 -2.10 -2.40
C ASP A 123 -11.73 -1.43 -1.78
N LEU A 124 -12.90 -2.00 -2.08
CA LEU A 124 -14.18 -1.62 -1.48
C LEU A 124 -14.45 -2.48 -0.24
N HIS A 125 -14.31 -1.91 0.95
CA HIS A 125 -14.48 -2.63 2.21
C HIS A 125 -15.20 -1.83 3.29
N ASP A 126 -15.59 -2.54 4.34
CA ASP A 126 -16.24 -2.03 5.54
C ASP A 126 -15.26 -1.17 6.36
N TRP A 127 -15.70 0.02 6.79
CA TRP A 127 -14.89 0.93 7.62
C TRP A 127 -15.43 1.11 9.05
N SER A 128 -16.47 0.36 9.44
CA SER A 128 -17.15 0.52 10.74
C SER A 128 -16.25 0.17 11.94
N ALA A 129 -15.38 -0.84 11.79
CA ALA A 129 -14.40 -1.24 12.80
C ALA A 129 -13.10 -0.41 12.78
N THR A 130 -12.76 0.21 11.65
CA THR A 130 -11.69 1.20 11.53
C THR A 130 -11.82 2.03 10.26
N ASN A 131 -11.66 3.35 10.37
CA ASN A 131 -11.65 4.27 9.22
C ASN A 131 -10.26 4.41 8.55
N SER A 132 -9.24 3.72 9.07
CA SER A 132 -7.91 3.67 8.49
C SER A 132 -7.26 2.31 8.72
N ILE A 133 -6.57 1.84 7.68
CA ILE A 133 -5.78 0.61 7.68
C ILE A 133 -4.43 1.01 7.09
N PRO A 134 -3.50 1.55 7.89
CA PRO A 134 -2.47 2.43 7.35
C PRO A 134 -1.37 1.71 6.54
N ALA A 135 -1.26 0.38 6.66
CA ALA A 135 -0.44 -0.46 5.79
C ALA A 135 -1.05 -1.87 5.64
N VAL A 136 -0.76 -2.54 4.53
CA VAL A 136 -1.28 -3.88 4.17
C VAL A 136 -0.19 -4.75 3.54
N VAL A 137 -0.29 -6.07 3.71
CA VAL A 137 0.71 -7.04 3.22
C VAL A 137 0.58 -7.35 1.72
N GLY A 138 -0.59 -7.09 1.13
CA GLY A 138 -0.97 -7.49 -0.23
C GLY A 138 -0.18 -6.88 -1.39
N SER A 139 0.72 -5.94 -1.09
CA SER A 139 1.63 -5.36 -2.07
C SER A 139 3.07 -5.87 -1.99
N PHE A 140 3.36 -6.96 -1.27
CA PHE A 140 4.70 -7.54 -1.23
C PHE A 140 5.21 -7.89 -2.65
N PRO A 141 6.40 -7.43 -3.09
CA PRO A 141 7.47 -6.80 -2.31
C PRO A 141 7.58 -5.26 -2.48
N GLU A 142 6.67 -4.61 -3.20
CA GLU A 142 6.86 -3.24 -3.72
C GLU A 142 7.28 -2.16 -2.72
N PRO A 143 6.77 -2.09 -1.46
CA PRO A 143 7.25 -1.07 -0.51
C PRO A 143 8.77 -1.14 -0.29
N PHE A 144 9.37 -2.32 -0.42
CA PHE A 144 10.81 -2.54 -0.24
C PHE A 144 11.63 -2.41 -1.55
N VAL A 145 10.97 -2.57 -2.70
CA VAL A 145 11.62 -2.54 -4.03
C VAL A 145 11.56 -1.13 -4.63
N HIS A 146 10.35 -0.59 -4.77
CA HIS A 146 10.08 0.70 -5.40
C HIS A 146 9.92 1.82 -4.35
N GLY A 147 9.40 1.49 -3.16
CA GLY A 147 9.31 2.44 -2.04
C GLY A 147 7.93 3.06 -1.86
N ILE A 148 7.91 4.26 -1.31
CA ILE A 148 6.69 5.01 -0.97
C ILE A 148 6.83 6.43 -1.52
N GLY A 149 5.83 6.91 -2.28
CA GLY A 149 5.81 8.27 -2.86
C GLY A 149 7.08 8.60 -3.67
N GLY A 150 7.43 7.75 -4.62
CA GLY A 150 8.60 7.90 -5.49
C GLY A 150 9.97 7.71 -4.82
N LYS A 151 10.01 7.33 -3.53
CA LYS A 151 11.26 7.21 -2.76
C LYS A 151 11.47 5.78 -2.27
N ARG A 152 12.50 5.12 -2.79
CA ARG A 152 12.98 3.84 -2.23
C ARG A 152 13.62 4.07 -0.86
N LEU A 153 13.09 3.40 0.16
CA LEU A 153 13.57 3.48 1.54
C LEU A 153 14.55 2.34 1.88
N PRO A 154 15.58 2.59 2.71
CA PRO A 154 16.34 1.53 3.37
C PRO A 154 15.42 0.58 4.15
N THR A 155 15.61 -0.73 3.98
CA THR A 155 14.88 -1.76 4.73
C THR A 155 15.77 -2.30 5.85
N THR A 156 15.26 -2.36 7.08
CA THR A 156 15.95 -2.93 8.24
C THR A 156 15.30 -4.24 8.66
N LEU A 157 16.12 -5.26 8.97
CA LEU A 157 15.63 -6.57 9.44
C LEU A 157 16.01 -6.75 10.91
N GLN A 158 15.05 -6.69 11.82
CA GLN A 158 15.30 -6.83 13.26
C GLN A 158 14.78 -8.18 13.75
N CYS A 159 15.68 -9.02 14.27
CA CYS A 159 15.35 -10.41 14.61
C CYS A 159 15.54 -10.71 16.10
N ALA A 160 14.56 -11.42 16.68
CA ALA A 160 14.59 -11.82 18.08
C ALA A 160 15.58 -12.99 18.33
N PRO A 161 16.05 -13.14 19.58
CA PRO A 161 16.72 -14.37 20.02
C PRO A 161 15.82 -15.61 19.78
N GLY A 162 16.42 -16.72 19.35
CA GLY A 162 15.71 -18.01 19.19
C GLY A 162 14.91 -18.20 17.91
N VAL A 163 14.72 -17.17 17.06
CA VAL A 163 13.99 -17.30 15.77
C VAL A 163 14.91 -17.23 14.53
N ALA A 164 16.18 -17.60 14.68
CA ALA A 164 17.21 -17.45 13.64
C ALA A 164 16.85 -18.08 12.29
N ALA A 165 16.19 -19.25 12.27
CA ALA A 165 15.75 -19.91 11.04
C ALA A 165 14.66 -19.11 10.30
N ALA A 166 13.69 -18.55 11.04
CA ALA A 166 12.66 -17.68 10.48
C ALA A 166 13.25 -16.35 9.97
N CYS A 167 14.18 -15.76 10.73
CA CYS A 167 14.94 -14.57 10.32
C CYS A 167 15.70 -14.80 9.00
N ALA A 168 16.35 -15.95 8.85
CA ALA A 168 17.04 -16.33 7.62
C ALA A 168 16.06 -16.52 6.44
N GLY A 169 14.88 -17.10 6.69
CA GLY A 169 13.80 -17.20 5.68
C GLY A 169 13.32 -15.82 5.20
N VAL A 170 13.06 -14.90 6.12
CA VAL A 170 12.68 -13.51 5.81
C VAL A 170 13.78 -12.78 5.03
N SER A 171 15.04 -12.93 5.45
CA SER A 171 16.19 -12.36 4.75
C SER A 171 16.33 -12.93 3.32
N ALA A 172 16.09 -14.24 3.13
CA ALA A 172 16.12 -14.88 1.82
C ALA A 172 14.97 -14.40 0.91
N ALA A 173 13.75 -14.23 1.44
CA ALA A 173 12.61 -13.71 0.68
C ALA A 173 12.84 -12.27 0.21
N LEU A 174 13.31 -11.38 1.11
CA LEU A 174 13.67 -10.01 0.77
C LEU A 174 14.81 -9.97 -0.27
N LYS A 175 15.85 -10.79 -0.10
CA LYS A 175 16.96 -10.90 -1.06
C LYS A 175 16.50 -11.40 -2.43
N ALA A 176 15.57 -12.36 -2.49
CA ALA A 176 14.99 -12.86 -3.74
C ALA A 176 14.19 -11.77 -4.49
N ALA A 177 13.57 -10.84 -3.75
CA ALA A 177 12.92 -9.64 -4.30
C ALA A 177 13.91 -8.48 -4.63
N GLY A 178 15.23 -8.68 -4.51
CA GLY A 178 16.21 -7.61 -4.77
C GLY A 178 16.31 -6.54 -3.67
N VAL A 179 15.87 -6.88 -2.44
CA VAL A 179 15.89 -6.00 -1.27
C VAL A 179 17.08 -6.35 -0.37
N PRO A 180 18.11 -5.49 -0.27
CA PRO A 180 19.14 -5.64 0.75
C PRO A 180 18.60 -5.15 2.11
N ALA A 181 18.37 -6.07 3.04
CA ALA A 181 17.91 -5.78 4.39
C ALA A 181 18.97 -6.21 5.43
N PRO A 182 19.88 -5.32 5.86
CA PRO A 182 20.87 -5.64 6.90
C PRO A 182 20.20 -5.92 8.25
N SER A 183 20.75 -6.91 8.96
CA SER A 183 20.27 -7.29 10.30
C SER A 183 20.60 -6.22 11.35
N GLN A 184 19.63 -5.90 12.19
CA GLN A 184 19.75 -4.99 13.33
C GLN A 184 19.21 -5.60 14.61
N LEU A 185 19.50 -4.98 15.76
CA LEU A 185 18.90 -5.35 17.04
C LEU A 185 17.41 -4.96 17.08
N LEU A 186 16.59 -5.74 17.78
CA LEU A 186 15.19 -5.36 18.04
C LEU A 186 15.10 -4.05 18.83
N GLY A 187 14.17 -3.20 18.43
CA GLY A 187 13.83 -1.99 19.15
C GLY A 187 14.66 -0.76 18.77
N THR A 188 15.52 -0.85 17.74
CA THR A 188 16.08 0.34 17.07
C THR A 188 15.01 1.13 16.30
N GLY A 189 13.85 0.51 16.05
CA GLY A 189 12.69 1.12 15.41
C GLY A 189 12.78 1.18 13.88
N SER A 190 11.70 1.61 13.24
CA SER A 190 11.70 2.14 11.87
C SER A 190 11.38 3.63 11.98
N GLY A 191 12.26 4.49 11.46
CA GLY A 191 12.03 5.94 11.48
C GLY A 191 11.09 6.41 10.36
N SER A 192 11.03 7.73 10.16
CA SER A 192 10.45 8.34 8.95
C SER A 192 11.20 7.98 7.66
N ASP A 193 12.45 7.53 7.79
CA ASP A 193 13.39 7.42 6.68
C ASP A 193 13.75 5.95 6.35
N SER A 194 13.02 4.97 6.90
CA SER A 194 13.36 3.54 6.79
C SER A 194 12.17 2.63 7.03
N LEU A 195 12.11 1.50 6.31
CA LEU A 195 11.14 0.43 6.57
C LEU A 195 11.70 -0.58 7.58
N GLY A 196 10.83 -1.08 8.46
CA GLY A 196 11.19 -2.09 9.46
C GLY A 196 10.53 -3.42 9.20
N VAL A 197 11.29 -4.52 9.26
CA VAL A 197 10.77 -5.89 9.26
C VAL A 197 11.20 -6.57 10.56
N LEU A 198 10.24 -6.82 11.45
CA LEU A 198 10.48 -7.40 12.78
C LEU A 198 10.13 -8.89 12.78
N VAL A 199 11.07 -9.74 13.20
CA VAL A 199 10.89 -11.20 13.24
C VAL A 199 11.06 -11.71 14.67
N GLY A 200 10.02 -12.28 15.26
CA GLY A 200 10.03 -12.70 16.67
C GLY A 200 8.67 -13.14 17.19
N THR A 201 8.63 -13.90 18.29
CA THR A 201 7.34 -14.30 18.90
C THR A 201 6.64 -13.07 19.49
N TRP A 202 5.32 -13.13 19.65
CA TRP A 202 4.57 -12.01 20.20
C TRP A 202 5.09 -11.57 21.58
N ALA A 203 5.48 -12.53 22.43
CA ALA A 203 6.09 -12.28 23.74
C ALA A 203 7.34 -11.38 23.66
N GLN A 204 8.09 -11.45 22.56
CA GLN A 204 9.32 -10.70 22.30
C GLN A 204 9.04 -9.35 21.62
N LEU A 205 8.07 -9.29 20.69
CA LEU A 205 7.80 -8.09 19.90
C LEU A 205 6.85 -7.09 20.59
N ARG A 206 5.98 -7.53 21.50
CA ARG A 206 4.91 -6.73 22.14
C ARG A 206 5.31 -5.38 22.78
N SER A 207 6.60 -5.14 23.02
CA SER A 207 7.13 -3.87 23.55
C SER A 207 7.47 -2.83 22.48
N VAL A 208 7.50 -3.20 21.19
CA VAL A 208 7.72 -2.26 20.09
C VAL A 208 6.43 -1.53 19.72
N ILE A 209 6.52 -0.29 19.23
CA ILE A 209 5.37 0.58 18.94
C ILE A 209 4.35 -0.12 18.02
N ALA A 210 4.82 -0.75 16.94
CA ALA A 210 3.98 -1.44 15.97
C ALA A 210 3.20 -2.64 16.54
N ALA A 211 3.83 -3.46 17.40
CA ALA A 211 3.09 -4.52 18.11
C ALA A 211 2.12 -3.91 19.14
N GLY A 212 2.49 -2.79 19.77
CA GLY A 212 1.61 -2.04 20.66
C GLY A 212 0.37 -1.47 19.97
N LEU A 213 0.45 -1.10 18.67
CA LEU A 213 -0.70 -0.74 17.84
C LEU A 213 -1.62 -1.95 17.64
N ILE A 214 -1.07 -3.08 17.16
CA ILE A 214 -1.83 -4.33 16.92
C ILE A 214 -2.46 -4.87 18.21
N ALA A 215 -1.79 -4.72 19.36
CA ALA A 215 -2.33 -5.08 20.68
C ALA A 215 -3.63 -4.34 21.04
N ARG A 216 -3.86 -3.15 20.47
CA ARG A 216 -5.08 -2.33 20.64
C ARG A 216 -6.16 -2.63 19.59
N GLY A 217 -5.90 -3.49 18.61
CA GLY A 217 -6.87 -3.97 17.62
C GLY A 217 -6.99 -3.11 16.34
N PRO A 218 -8.01 -3.37 15.50
CA PRO A 218 -8.13 -2.78 14.16
C PRO A 218 -8.14 -1.25 14.15
N ALA A 219 -8.96 -0.62 15.00
CA ALA A 219 -9.08 0.84 15.14
C ALA A 219 -7.77 1.57 15.52
N ALA A 220 -6.71 0.84 15.89
CA ALA A 220 -5.40 1.39 16.21
C ALA A 220 -4.28 0.91 15.28
N SER A 221 -4.53 0.06 14.29
CA SER A 221 -3.48 -0.61 13.50
C SER A 221 -3.86 -1.04 12.08
N GLY A 222 -5.15 -1.12 11.75
CA GLY A 222 -5.65 -1.80 10.55
C GLY A 222 -5.61 -3.34 10.62
N VAL A 223 -5.05 -3.94 11.68
CA VAL A 223 -4.79 -5.38 11.74
C VAL A 223 -5.93 -6.12 12.46
N TYR A 224 -6.66 -6.93 11.70
CA TYR A 224 -7.77 -7.78 12.17
C TYR A 224 -7.30 -9.11 12.79
N ALA A 225 -6.26 -9.02 13.63
CA ALA A 225 -5.75 -10.13 14.41
C ALA A 225 -5.26 -9.65 15.80
N ARG A 226 -5.55 -10.41 16.86
CA ARG A 226 -5.19 -10.05 18.24
C ARG A 226 -4.58 -11.24 18.99
N PHE A 227 -3.34 -11.08 19.45
CA PHE A 227 -2.72 -12.04 20.36
C PHE A 227 -3.30 -11.92 21.78
N THR A 228 -3.48 -13.06 22.46
CA THR A 228 -4.10 -13.14 23.79
C THR A 228 -3.36 -14.07 24.76
N GLY A 229 -3.65 -13.93 26.06
CA GLY A 229 -2.90 -14.56 27.14
C GLY A 229 -1.62 -13.81 27.50
N ALA A 230 -1.06 -14.08 28.68
CA ALA A 230 0.02 -13.29 29.30
C ALA A 230 1.34 -13.17 28.49
N ALA A 231 1.52 -14.01 27.47
CA ALA A 231 2.64 -13.98 26.53
C ALA A 231 2.22 -13.91 25.05
N GLY A 232 0.91 -13.86 24.74
CA GLY A 232 0.42 -14.03 23.37
C GLY A 232 0.43 -15.48 22.87
N GLY A 233 0.18 -16.46 23.73
CA GLY A 233 0.17 -17.89 23.37
C GLY A 233 -1.06 -18.35 22.57
N SER A 234 -1.92 -17.42 22.16
CA SER A 234 -3.13 -17.63 21.38
C SER A 234 -3.31 -16.43 20.44
N LEU A 235 -3.81 -16.66 19.23
CA LEU A 235 -4.03 -15.64 18.20
C LEU A 235 -5.49 -15.67 17.74
N GLN A 236 -6.25 -14.62 18.08
CA GLN A 236 -7.61 -14.42 17.62
C GLN A 236 -7.62 -13.77 16.24
N LEU A 237 -8.38 -14.33 15.31
CA LEU A 237 -8.67 -13.70 14.01
C LEU A 237 -10.04 -13.04 14.08
N LEU A 238 -10.16 -11.86 13.48
CA LEU A 238 -11.36 -11.05 13.55
C LEU A 238 -12.00 -10.89 12.16
N ASP A 239 -13.33 -10.76 12.13
CA ASP A 239 -14.11 -10.42 10.93
C ASP A 239 -14.10 -8.88 10.68
N PRO A 240 -14.68 -8.40 9.55
CA PRO A 240 -14.76 -6.97 9.24
C PRO A 240 -15.40 -6.10 10.33
N ASP A 241 -16.35 -6.65 11.08
CA ASP A 241 -17.06 -5.98 12.19
C ASP A 241 -16.25 -6.05 13.52
N ALA A 242 -15.01 -6.56 13.47
CA ALA A 242 -14.11 -6.79 14.59
C ALA A 242 -14.65 -7.74 15.69
N HIS A 243 -15.48 -8.71 15.32
CA HIS A 243 -15.80 -9.86 16.17
C HIS A 243 -14.77 -10.98 16.00
N VAL A 244 -14.52 -11.75 17.06
CA VAL A 244 -13.60 -12.89 17.01
C VAL A 244 -14.32 -14.09 16.39
N VAL A 245 -13.96 -14.44 15.15
CA VAL A 245 -14.51 -15.61 14.43
C VAL A 245 -13.66 -16.87 14.57
N ARG A 246 -12.36 -16.73 14.84
CA ARG A 246 -11.43 -17.85 15.02
C ARG A 246 -10.42 -17.57 16.12
N THR A 247 -9.97 -18.62 16.80
CA THR A 247 -8.84 -18.57 17.74
C THR A 247 -7.86 -19.68 17.41
N LEU A 248 -6.60 -19.32 17.17
CA LEU A 248 -5.48 -20.20 16.85
C LEU A 248 -4.57 -20.37 18.08
N GLY A 249 -3.86 -21.49 18.16
CA GLY A 249 -3.10 -21.90 19.35
C GLY A 249 -1.58 -21.83 19.19
N ALA A 250 -0.88 -22.83 19.72
CA ALA A 250 0.54 -23.06 19.45
C ALA A 250 0.78 -23.31 17.95
N GLY A 251 1.93 -22.90 17.43
CA GLY A 251 2.27 -22.98 16.01
C GLY A 251 1.53 -22.00 15.11
N ALA A 252 0.82 -21.01 15.66
CA ALA A 252 0.10 -19.99 14.91
C ALA A 252 1.00 -18.78 14.61
N GLY A 253 1.02 -18.35 13.35
CA GLY A 253 1.81 -17.22 12.85
C GLY A 253 0.95 -16.09 12.31
N LEU A 254 1.56 -14.91 12.14
CA LEU A 254 0.97 -13.72 11.53
C LEU A 254 2.04 -12.96 10.74
N ILE A 255 1.76 -12.62 9.48
CA ILE A 255 2.39 -11.51 8.77
C ILE A 255 1.40 -10.35 8.78
N ALA A 256 1.81 -9.19 9.30
CA ALA A 256 1.02 -7.97 9.28
C ALA A 256 1.91 -6.74 9.05
N ALA A 257 1.34 -5.66 8.53
CA ALA A 257 1.98 -4.35 8.44
C ALA A 257 1.14 -3.30 9.19
N THR A 258 1.79 -2.31 9.80
CA THR A 258 1.14 -1.16 10.43
C THR A 258 2.14 0.01 10.52
N ARG A 259 1.65 1.22 10.73
CA ARG A 259 2.45 2.40 11.13
C ARG A 259 1.67 3.27 12.09
N ASP A 260 2.38 4.17 12.76
CA ASP A 260 1.79 5.32 13.43
C ASP A 260 1.68 6.52 12.47
N SER A 261 1.58 7.73 13.01
CA SER A 261 1.46 8.98 12.25
C SER A 261 2.80 9.64 11.87
N VAL A 262 3.94 9.09 12.30
CA VAL A 262 5.28 9.71 12.11
C VAL A 262 6.33 8.76 11.51
N SER A 263 6.08 7.45 11.56
CA SER A 263 7.00 6.40 11.10
C SER A 263 6.53 5.77 9.80
N GLU A 264 7.46 5.28 8.99
CA GLU A 264 7.12 4.46 7.82
C GLU A 264 6.78 3.01 8.24
N PRO A 265 6.05 2.23 7.41
CA PRO A 265 5.51 0.92 7.76
C PRO A 265 6.49 -0.04 8.45
N THR A 266 6.09 -0.50 9.63
CA THR A 266 6.68 -1.65 10.30
C THR A 266 5.90 -2.91 9.91
N TRP A 267 6.59 -3.87 9.33
CA TRP A 267 6.09 -5.23 9.10
C TRP A 267 6.49 -6.13 10.27
N LEU A 268 5.58 -7.01 10.67
CA LEU A 268 5.81 -8.01 11.70
C LEU A 268 5.62 -9.41 11.10
N VAL A 269 6.65 -10.25 11.20
CA VAL A 269 6.59 -11.69 10.95
C VAL A 269 6.66 -12.36 12.32
N THR A 270 5.49 -12.66 12.87
CA THR A 270 5.33 -13.02 14.28
C THR A 270 4.46 -14.26 14.48
N GLY A 271 4.24 -14.65 15.73
CA GLY A 271 3.51 -15.87 16.08
C GLY A 271 3.45 -16.12 17.59
N THR A 272 2.62 -17.09 17.97
CA THR A 272 2.39 -17.50 19.37
C THR A 272 3.62 -18.18 19.98
N ASP A 273 4.42 -18.85 19.15
CA ASP A 273 5.71 -19.45 19.46
C ASP A 273 6.66 -19.42 18.25
N ALA A 274 7.87 -19.97 18.39
CA ALA A 274 8.88 -19.98 17.34
C ALA A 274 8.49 -20.84 16.11
N ALA A 275 7.61 -21.83 16.26
CA ALA A 275 7.08 -22.59 15.12
C ALA A 275 6.05 -21.75 14.33
N GLY A 276 5.23 -20.97 15.03
CA GLY A 276 4.34 -19.97 14.43
C GLY A 276 5.10 -18.89 13.64
N VAL A 277 6.17 -18.32 14.23
CA VAL A 277 7.05 -17.36 13.53
C VAL A 277 7.72 -18.01 12.30
N THR A 278 8.09 -19.29 12.38
CA THR A 278 8.68 -20.03 11.26
C THR A 278 7.65 -20.35 10.17
N ALA A 279 6.39 -20.60 10.53
CA ALA A 279 5.30 -20.76 9.58
C ALA A 279 5.02 -19.44 8.84
N ALA A 280 4.94 -18.32 9.56
CA ALA A 280 4.79 -17.00 8.96
C ALA A 280 5.96 -16.67 8.01
N ALA A 281 7.21 -16.85 8.45
CA ALA A 281 8.38 -16.60 7.61
C ALA A 281 8.44 -17.45 6.32
N ARG A 282 7.77 -18.61 6.27
CA ARG A 282 7.71 -19.47 5.08
C ARG A 282 6.80 -18.89 3.99
N VAL A 283 5.74 -18.18 4.36
CA VAL A 283 4.74 -17.64 3.42
C VAL A 283 4.98 -16.18 3.02
N LEU A 284 6.11 -15.59 3.42
CA LEU A 284 6.52 -14.24 2.99
C LEU A 284 6.90 -14.25 1.50
N SER A 285 5.90 -14.16 0.63
CA SER A 285 6.02 -14.19 -0.83
C SER A 285 4.84 -13.47 -1.48
N THR A 286 5.03 -12.96 -2.70
CA THR A 286 3.93 -12.31 -3.45
C THR A 286 2.76 -13.27 -3.68
N ALA A 287 3.03 -14.56 -3.94
CA ALA A 287 1.99 -15.54 -4.22
C ALA A 287 1.05 -15.77 -3.02
N ALA A 288 1.59 -15.92 -1.80
CA ALA A 288 0.77 -16.15 -0.61
C ALA A 288 0.24 -14.85 0.03
N LEU A 289 0.82 -13.69 -0.28
CA LEU A 289 0.38 -12.40 0.28
C LEU A 289 -0.58 -11.61 -0.61
N HIS A 290 -0.63 -11.83 -1.93
CA HIS A 290 -1.38 -10.97 -2.85
C HIS A 290 -2.83 -10.73 -2.42
N ASP A 291 -3.32 -9.50 -2.64
CA ASP A 291 -4.70 -9.11 -2.38
C ASP A 291 -5.16 -9.46 -0.92
N HIS A 292 -4.26 -9.39 0.08
CA HIS A 292 -4.54 -9.61 1.51
C HIS A 292 -4.12 -8.43 2.41
N PHE A 293 -4.90 -8.16 3.46
CA PHE A 293 -4.66 -7.05 4.38
C PHE A 293 -3.58 -7.39 5.41
N ALA A 294 -3.77 -8.49 6.14
CA ALA A 294 -2.73 -9.24 6.82
C ALA A 294 -3.01 -10.76 6.65
N LEU A 295 -2.03 -11.61 6.94
CA LEU A 295 -2.12 -13.06 6.74
C LEU A 295 -1.76 -13.81 8.02
N ALA A 296 -2.72 -14.52 8.60
CA ALA A 296 -2.46 -15.50 9.65
C ALA A 296 -2.15 -16.88 9.06
N VAL A 297 -1.43 -17.72 9.80
CA VAL A 297 -1.14 -19.10 9.41
C VAL A 297 -1.22 -20.07 10.58
N GLN A 298 -1.61 -21.31 10.32
CA GLN A 298 -1.43 -22.42 11.27
C GLN A 298 -1.15 -23.72 10.51
N GLY A 299 0.03 -24.30 10.71
CA GLY A 299 0.49 -25.50 10.00
C GLY A 299 0.71 -25.25 8.50
N ALA A 300 -0.29 -25.60 7.68
CA ALA A 300 -0.34 -25.37 6.23
C ALA A 300 -1.58 -24.57 5.79
N SER A 301 -2.41 -24.11 6.74
CA SER A 301 -3.52 -23.20 6.44
C SER A 301 -3.02 -21.75 6.39
N GLU A 302 -3.22 -21.11 5.25
CA GLU A 302 -3.15 -19.66 5.05
C GLU A 302 -4.54 -19.06 5.30
N LEU A 303 -4.61 -18.03 6.14
CA LEU A 303 -5.85 -17.47 6.68
C LEU A 303 -5.81 -15.94 6.58
N PRO A 304 -6.32 -15.35 5.49
CA PRO A 304 -6.39 -13.90 5.33
C PRO A 304 -7.19 -13.26 6.46
N VAL A 305 -6.74 -12.10 6.95
CA VAL A 305 -7.45 -11.31 7.96
C VAL A 305 -7.71 -9.87 7.47
N PRO A 306 -8.93 -9.32 7.63
CA PRO A 306 -10.08 -9.90 8.36
C PRO A 306 -10.65 -11.18 7.75
N GLU A 307 -10.93 -12.16 8.60
CA GLU A 307 -11.48 -13.44 8.17
C GLU A 307 -12.97 -13.23 7.84
N SER A 308 -13.26 -13.04 6.55
CA SER A 308 -14.63 -12.86 6.06
C SER A 308 -15.50 -14.07 6.47
N PRO A 309 -16.66 -13.87 7.12
CA PRO A 309 -17.58 -14.96 7.42
C PRO A 309 -17.92 -15.73 6.15
N VAL A 310 -17.78 -17.06 6.17
CA VAL A 310 -18.06 -17.92 5.00
C VAL A 310 -19.53 -17.75 4.61
N ARG A 311 -19.78 -16.94 3.58
CA ARG A 311 -21.11 -16.71 3.02
C ARG A 311 -21.56 -18.01 2.34
N GLY A 312 -22.16 -18.91 3.11
CA GLY A 312 -22.74 -20.14 2.60
C GLY A 312 -23.72 -19.84 1.47
N ALA A 313 -23.58 -20.55 0.35
CA ALA A 313 -24.32 -20.28 -0.87
C ALA A 313 -25.83 -20.26 -0.64
N ARG A 314 -26.49 -19.23 -1.20
CA ARG A 314 -27.93 -19.07 -1.32
C ARG A 314 -28.24 -18.62 -2.74
#